data_AF-A0A950ZI91-F1
#
_entry.id   AF-A0A950ZI91-F1
#
_cell.length_a   1.000
_cell.length_b   1.000
_cell.length_c   1.000
_cell.angle_alpha   90.00
_cell.angle_beta   90.00
_cell.angle_gamma   90.00
#
_symmetry.space_group_name_H-M   'P 1'
#
loop_
_entity.id
_entity.type
_entity.pdbx_description
1 polymer ?
#
loop_
_entity_poly.entity_id
_entity_poly.type
_entity_poly.pdbx_seq_one_letter_code
_entity_poly.pdbx_strand_id
1 'polypeptide(L)'
;MSGRRPVRRSHSSARGTTLIELLVTLAVLAIGFVALLSAFAQTEVAVGSTADDAQLVSRARAVADFIQSESFTYAPCASPSMYEVTLDQSWLYGAKPQLWTKSDVIATVAQATGGTHTVAGVPNLPLAPIAGGTCGRSVFDYGVQQITFTLRSQSGHTLTRVVYKRWN
;
A
#
# COMPACT_ATOMS: atom_id res chain seq x y z
N MET A 1 14.33 95.49 -19.44
CA MET A 1 13.45 94.38 -18.99
C MET A 1 13.96 93.08 -19.60
N SER A 2 14.49 92.15 -18.80
CA SER A 2 14.55 90.72 -19.14
C SER A 2 14.85 89.95 -17.86
N GLY A 3 13.84 89.25 -17.34
CA GLY A 3 13.87 88.58 -16.06
C GLY A 3 14.61 87.24 -16.13
N ARG A 4 15.51 87.01 -15.18
CA ARG A 4 16.12 85.69 -14.95
C ARG A 4 15.03 84.75 -14.42
N ARG A 5 14.67 83.72 -15.21
CA ARG A 5 13.81 82.63 -14.75
C ARG A 5 14.56 81.76 -13.75
N PRO A 6 13.96 81.39 -12.61
CA PRO A 6 14.56 80.43 -11.70
C PRO A 6 14.44 79.02 -12.28
N VAL A 7 15.57 78.31 -12.35
CA VAL A 7 15.62 76.88 -12.66
C VAL A 7 15.02 76.12 -11.48
N ARG A 8 13.86 75.50 -11.68
CA ARG A 8 13.28 74.55 -10.72
C ARG A 8 14.20 73.34 -10.63
N ARG A 9 14.94 73.22 -9.52
CA ARG A 9 15.59 71.97 -9.14
C ARG A 9 14.49 70.94 -8.86
N SER A 10 14.36 69.98 -9.76
CA SER A 10 13.64 68.74 -9.53
C SER A 10 14.34 68.01 -8.38
N HIS A 11 13.78 68.08 -7.17
CA HIS A 11 14.14 67.16 -6.11
C HIS A 11 13.72 65.77 -6.57
N SER A 12 14.69 64.96 -6.99
CA SER A 12 14.50 63.53 -7.13
C SER A 12 14.09 63.00 -5.77
N SER A 13 12.85 62.57 -5.64
CA SER A 13 12.39 61.82 -4.47
C SER A 13 13.17 60.50 -4.44
N ALA A 14 14.32 60.49 -3.77
CA ALA A 14 14.86 59.28 -3.23
C ALA A 14 13.84 58.81 -2.19
N ARG A 15 12.92 57.93 -2.63
CA ARG A 15 12.02 57.21 -1.73
C ARG A 15 12.89 56.27 -0.91
N GLY A 16 13.42 56.78 0.19
CA GLY A 16 14.04 55.96 1.21
C GLY A 16 12.96 55.03 1.76
N THR A 17 13.13 53.72 1.59
CA THR A 17 12.29 52.70 2.22
C THR A 17 12.21 53.02 3.70
N THR A 18 10.99 53.28 4.20
CA THR A 18 10.84 53.59 5.62
C THR A 18 11.15 52.32 6.44
N LEU A 19 11.68 52.48 7.66
CA LEU A 19 11.99 51.34 8.52
C LEU A 19 10.76 50.45 8.76
N ILE A 20 9.57 51.06 8.79
CA ILE A 20 8.28 50.37 8.89
C ILE A 20 8.02 49.49 7.67
N GLU A 21 8.26 50.00 6.46
CA GLU A 21 8.09 49.23 5.21
C GLU A 21 9.04 48.02 5.16
N LEU A 22 10.28 48.19 5.60
CA LEU A 22 11.24 47.09 5.69
C LEU A 22 10.82 46.05 6.75
N LEU A 23 10.29 46.46 7.90
CA LEU A 23 9.76 45.55 8.91
C LEU A 23 8.54 44.76 8.42
N VAL A 24 7.61 45.42 7.71
CA VAL A 24 6.43 44.77 7.16
C VAL A 24 6.82 43.75 6.09
N THR A 25 7.73 44.09 5.20
CA THR A 25 8.22 43.14 4.18
C THR A 25 8.90 41.92 4.80
N LEU A 26 9.74 42.11 5.82
CA LEU A 26 10.33 41.00 6.57
C LEU A 26 9.29 40.14 7.28
N ALA A 27 8.27 40.76 7.88
CA ALA A 27 7.19 40.02 8.55
C ALA A 27 6.40 39.15 7.55
N VAL A 28 6.05 39.71 6.39
CA VAL A 28 5.33 38.97 5.34
C VAL A 28 6.19 37.84 4.77
N LEU A 29 7.49 38.10 4.53
CA LEU A 29 8.42 37.07 4.06
C LEU A 29 8.60 35.95 5.09
N ALA A 30 8.71 36.28 6.38
CA ALA A 30 8.83 35.29 7.44
C ALA A 30 7.59 34.40 7.54
N ILE A 31 6.38 35.00 7.49
CA ILE A 31 5.12 34.24 7.50
C ILE A 31 5.03 33.33 6.27
N GLY A 32 5.34 33.87 5.09
CA GLY A 32 5.35 33.08 3.84
C GLY A 32 6.35 31.93 3.87
N PHE A 33 7.54 32.17 4.43
CA PHE A 33 8.57 31.15 4.55
C PHE A 33 8.17 30.01 5.49
N VAL A 34 7.58 30.33 6.64
CA VAL A 34 7.07 29.31 7.57
C VAL A 34 5.95 28.48 6.94
N ALA A 35 5.06 29.11 6.18
CA ALA A 35 4.00 28.42 5.45
C ALA A 35 4.54 27.47 4.37
N LEU A 36 5.63 27.84 3.69
CA LEU A 36 6.29 26.96 2.73
C LEU A 36 6.95 25.76 3.42
N LEU A 37 7.68 25.99 4.52
CA LEU A 37 8.31 24.90 5.27
C LEU A 37 7.28 23.88 5.79
N SER A 38 6.14 24.35 6.30
CA SER A 38 5.08 23.45 6.76
C SER A 38 4.44 22.66 5.61
N ALA A 39 4.24 23.29 4.44
CA ALA A 39 3.73 22.60 3.26
C ALA A 39 4.70 21.51 2.75
N PHE A 40 6.01 21.78 2.74
CA PHE A 40 7.00 20.76 2.38
C PHE A 40 7.03 19.59 3.37
N ALA A 41 7.01 19.86 4.68
CA ALA A 41 6.97 18.81 5.69
C ALA A 41 5.72 17.91 5.55
N GLN A 42 4.56 18.51 5.27
CA GLN A 42 3.33 17.75 5.01
C GLN A 42 3.43 16.91 3.73
N THR A 43 4.06 17.46 2.69
CA THR A 43 4.26 16.74 1.42
C THR A 43 5.16 15.54 1.60
N GLU A 44 6.26 15.66 2.35
CA GLU A 44 7.16 14.54 2.64
C GLU A 44 6.44 13.41 3.37
N VAL A 45 5.64 13.73 4.40
CA VAL A 45 4.83 12.75 5.12
C VAL A 45 3.83 12.06 4.19
N ALA A 46 3.15 12.81 3.32
CA ALA A 46 2.20 12.27 2.37
C ALA A 46 2.85 11.35 1.32
N VAL A 47 4.03 11.74 0.81
CA VAL A 47 4.81 10.93 -0.14
C VAL A 47 5.29 9.64 0.52
N GLY A 48 5.78 9.71 1.77
CA GLY A 48 6.18 8.52 2.53
C GLY A 48 5.04 7.53 2.69
N SER A 49 3.86 8.01 3.11
CA SER A 49 2.66 7.17 3.23
C SER A 49 2.24 6.54 1.89
N THR A 50 2.32 7.29 0.79
CA THR A 50 1.97 6.79 -0.55
C THR A 50 2.96 5.72 -1.02
N ALA A 51 4.25 5.90 -0.74
CA ALA A 51 5.28 4.93 -1.07
C ALA A 51 5.09 3.61 -0.30
N ASP A 52 4.73 3.69 0.99
CA ASP A 52 4.42 2.51 1.82
C ASP A 52 3.22 1.73 1.28
N ASP A 53 2.14 2.42 0.90
CA ASP A 53 0.96 1.78 0.32
C ASP A 53 1.29 1.12 -1.04
N ALA A 54 2.10 1.78 -1.88
CA ALA A 54 2.54 1.21 -3.15
C ALA A 54 3.38 -0.07 -2.95
N GLN A 55 4.28 -0.07 -1.96
CA GLN A 55 5.04 -1.27 -1.58
C GLN A 55 4.14 -2.39 -1.07
N LEU A 56 3.13 -2.07 -0.24
CA LEU A 56 2.15 -3.04 0.24
C LEU A 56 1.36 -3.68 -0.91
N VAL A 57 0.90 -2.88 -1.87
CA VAL A 57 0.17 -3.38 -3.05
C VAL A 57 1.07 -4.28 -3.89
N SER A 58 2.32 -3.88 -4.13
CA SER A 58 3.29 -4.69 -4.87
C SER A 58 3.57 -6.02 -4.16
N ARG A 59 3.78 -6.00 -2.84
CA ARG A 59 4.01 -7.21 -2.05
C ARG A 59 2.78 -8.12 -2.03
N ALA A 60 1.59 -7.55 -1.88
CA ALA A 60 0.34 -8.32 -1.91
C ALA A 60 0.14 -9.03 -3.24
N ARG A 61 0.51 -8.39 -4.35
CA ARG A 61 0.50 -9.02 -5.66
C ARG A 61 1.47 -10.20 -5.73
N ALA A 62 2.72 -10.00 -5.30
CA ALA A 62 3.72 -11.06 -5.32
C ALA A 62 3.34 -12.25 -4.42
N VAL A 63 2.74 -12.01 -3.25
CA VAL A 63 2.18 -13.06 -2.39
C VAL A 63 1.04 -13.81 -3.09
N ALA A 64 0.11 -13.08 -3.73
CA ALA A 64 -0.98 -13.71 -4.47
C ALA A 64 -0.47 -14.56 -5.64
N ASP A 65 0.50 -14.05 -6.40
CA ASP A 65 1.14 -14.77 -7.50
C ASP A 65 1.84 -16.05 -7.00
N PHE A 66 2.54 -15.96 -5.85
CA PHE A 66 3.16 -17.14 -5.24
C PHE A 66 2.13 -18.16 -4.78
N ILE A 67 1.04 -17.73 -4.14
CA ILE A 67 -0.07 -18.62 -3.76
C ILE A 67 -0.65 -19.30 -5.00
N GLN A 68 -0.78 -18.60 -6.12
CA GLN A 68 -1.31 -19.19 -7.35
C GLN A 68 -0.29 -20.11 -8.07
N SER A 69 1.01 -19.94 -7.81
CA SER A 69 2.08 -20.71 -8.43
C SER A 69 2.03 -22.22 -8.09
N GLU A 70 2.71 -23.03 -8.90
CA GLU A 70 2.82 -24.47 -8.67
C GLU A 70 3.60 -24.82 -7.40
N SER A 71 4.53 -23.96 -6.98
CA SER A 71 5.34 -24.14 -5.78
C SER A 71 4.53 -24.05 -4.48
N PHE A 72 3.35 -23.40 -4.53
CA PHE A 72 2.44 -23.35 -3.39
C PHE A 72 1.43 -24.49 -3.51
N THR A 73 1.56 -25.53 -2.70
CA THR A 73 0.74 -26.74 -2.83
C THR A 73 -0.66 -26.54 -2.26
N TYR A 74 -1.68 -27.03 -2.97
CA TYR A 74 -3.03 -27.16 -2.43
C TYR A 74 -3.06 -28.22 -1.33
N ALA A 75 -3.48 -27.84 -0.12
CA ALA A 75 -3.64 -28.76 1.00
C ALA A 75 -5.10 -28.81 1.44
N PRO A 76 -5.81 -29.95 1.29
CA PRO A 76 -7.18 -30.06 1.76
C PRO A 76 -7.24 -29.86 3.28
N CYS A 77 -8.29 -29.18 3.75
CA CYS A 77 -8.54 -28.87 5.15
C CYS A 77 -7.44 -27.99 5.80
N ALA A 78 -6.68 -27.25 4.98
CA ALA A 78 -5.62 -26.40 5.47
C ALA A 78 -6.12 -25.34 6.45
N SER A 79 -5.40 -25.20 7.56
CA SER A 79 -5.57 -24.07 8.48
C SER A 79 -4.75 -22.88 8.00
N PRO A 80 -5.09 -21.65 8.45
CA PRO A 80 -4.24 -20.48 8.24
C PRO A 80 -2.78 -20.71 8.61
N SER A 81 -2.52 -21.32 9.76
CA SER A 81 -1.16 -21.60 10.24
C SER A 81 -0.33 -22.49 9.31
N MET A 82 -0.95 -23.43 8.60
CA MET A 82 -0.26 -24.31 7.65
C MET A 82 0.29 -23.51 6.47
N TYR A 83 -0.50 -22.59 5.94
CA TYR A 83 -0.08 -21.75 4.82
C TYR A 83 0.85 -20.61 5.26
N GLU A 84 0.74 -20.11 6.49
CA GLU A 84 1.72 -19.16 7.04
C GLU A 84 3.13 -19.74 7.07
N VAL A 85 3.29 -21.00 7.49
CA VAL A 85 4.59 -21.71 7.45
C VAL A 85 5.11 -21.81 6.01
N THR A 86 4.23 -22.10 5.05
CA THR A 86 4.61 -22.20 3.64
C THR A 86 5.05 -20.85 3.06
N LEU A 87 4.37 -19.76 3.43
CA LEU A 87 4.71 -18.40 3.00
C LEU A 87 6.00 -17.89 3.63
N ASP A 88 6.24 -18.19 4.91
CA ASP A 88 7.50 -17.87 5.60
C ASP A 88 8.70 -18.57 4.93
N GLN A 89 8.45 -19.74 4.34
CA GLN A 89 9.42 -20.53 3.59
C GLN A 89 9.48 -20.19 2.08
N SER A 90 8.75 -19.18 1.60
CA SER A 90 8.68 -18.81 0.17
C SER A 90 10.05 -18.60 -0.50
N TRP A 91 11.05 -18.15 0.25
CA TRP A 91 12.43 -17.97 -0.22
C TRP A 91 13.11 -19.27 -0.65
N LEU A 92 12.74 -20.42 -0.08
CA LEU A 92 13.21 -21.75 -0.48
C LEU A 92 12.71 -22.14 -1.88
N TYR A 93 11.59 -21.54 -2.30
CA TYR A 93 10.95 -21.78 -3.59
C TYR A 93 11.32 -20.72 -4.64
N GLY A 94 12.40 -19.97 -4.41
CA GLY A 94 12.93 -18.99 -5.36
C GLY A 94 12.28 -17.60 -5.32
N ALA A 95 11.31 -17.37 -4.42
CA ALA A 95 10.73 -16.04 -4.24
C ALA A 95 11.75 -15.09 -3.59
N LYS A 96 12.19 -14.07 -4.33
CA LYS A 96 13.05 -13.00 -3.82
C LYS A 96 12.48 -11.63 -4.24
N PRO A 97 12.39 -10.64 -3.32
CA PRO A 97 12.69 -10.69 -1.89
C PRO A 97 11.67 -11.51 -1.07
N GLN A 98 11.91 -11.67 0.23
CA GLN A 98 11.02 -12.38 1.16
C GLN A 98 9.61 -11.78 1.09
N LEU A 99 8.63 -12.59 0.70
CA LEU A 99 7.25 -12.16 0.44
C LEU A 99 6.42 -12.00 1.72
N TRP A 100 6.82 -12.69 2.78
CA TRP A 100 6.05 -12.87 4.01
C TRP A 100 6.88 -12.53 5.25
N THR A 101 6.28 -11.84 6.20
CA THR A 101 6.90 -11.44 7.46
C THR A 101 6.08 -11.91 8.66
N LYS A 102 6.67 -11.92 9.85
CA LYS A 102 5.97 -12.32 11.09
C LYS A 102 4.78 -11.42 11.46
N SER A 103 4.70 -10.23 10.89
CA SER A 103 3.57 -9.31 11.09
C SER A 103 2.41 -9.54 10.12
N ASP A 104 2.63 -10.33 9.07
CA ASP A 104 1.62 -10.72 8.11
C ASP A 104 0.82 -11.91 8.64
N VAL A 105 -0.45 -12.00 8.27
CA VAL A 105 -1.34 -13.06 8.78
C VAL A 105 -2.24 -13.60 7.68
N ILE A 106 -2.55 -14.89 7.75
CA ILE A 106 -3.65 -15.48 7.00
C ILE A 106 -4.89 -15.39 7.87
N ALA A 107 -5.86 -14.58 7.46
CA ALA A 107 -7.10 -14.37 8.21
C ALA A 107 -8.02 -15.59 8.09
N THR A 108 -8.19 -16.11 6.88
CA THR A 108 -9.08 -17.24 6.62
C THR A 108 -8.58 -18.11 5.49
N VAL A 109 -8.85 -19.40 5.61
CA VAL A 109 -8.76 -20.39 4.54
C VAL A 109 -10.12 -21.06 4.46
N ALA A 110 -10.83 -20.84 3.36
CA ALA A 110 -12.15 -21.40 3.12
C ALA A 110 -12.09 -22.33 1.92
N GLN A 111 -12.50 -23.58 2.13
CA GLN A 111 -12.60 -24.58 1.06
C GLN A 111 -13.97 -24.54 0.40
N ALA A 112 -14.01 -24.84 -0.89
CA ALA A 112 -15.26 -25.08 -1.60
C ALA A 112 -15.71 -26.54 -1.35
N THR A 113 -16.39 -26.79 -0.23
CA THR A 113 -16.80 -28.14 0.21
C THR A 113 -18.30 -28.46 0.07
N GLY A 114 -19.13 -27.49 -0.30
CA GLY A 114 -20.58 -27.69 -0.49
C GLY A 114 -21.29 -26.45 -1.02
N GLY A 115 -22.40 -26.65 -1.73
CA GLY A 115 -23.16 -25.57 -2.39
C GLY A 115 -22.54 -25.07 -3.71
N THR A 116 -23.23 -24.16 -4.39
CA THR A 116 -22.71 -23.45 -5.57
C THR A 116 -21.73 -22.36 -5.13
N HIS A 117 -20.44 -22.69 -5.07
CA HIS A 117 -19.39 -21.66 -5.01
C HIS A 117 -19.08 -21.22 -6.44
N THR A 118 -19.75 -20.16 -6.90
CA THR A 118 -19.38 -19.49 -8.15
C THR A 118 -18.20 -18.58 -7.88
N VAL A 119 -16.98 -19.08 -8.10
CA VAL A 119 -15.82 -18.19 -8.23
C VAL A 119 -15.93 -17.54 -9.61
N ALA A 120 -16.03 -16.21 -9.65
CA ALA A 120 -16.15 -15.48 -10.92
C ALA A 120 -14.99 -15.87 -11.87
N GLY A 121 -15.33 -16.34 -13.07
CA GLY A 121 -14.37 -16.80 -14.07
C GLY A 121 -13.94 -18.27 -13.95
N VAL A 122 -14.58 -19.09 -13.11
CA VAL A 122 -14.27 -20.52 -12.95
C VAL A 122 -15.48 -21.39 -13.27
N PRO A 123 -15.50 -22.07 -14.44
CA PRO A 123 -16.60 -22.98 -14.77
C PRO A 123 -16.54 -24.24 -13.89
N ASN A 124 -17.73 -24.73 -13.50
CA ASN A 124 -18.02 -25.96 -12.74
C ASN A 124 -16.85 -26.95 -12.63
N LEU A 125 -16.17 -26.96 -11.48
CA LEU A 125 -15.12 -27.93 -11.21
C LEU A 125 -15.75 -29.27 -10.79
N PRO A 126 -15.17 -30.42 -11.19
CA PRO A 126 -15.64 -31.71 -10.72
C PRO A 126 -15.37 -31.86 -9.22
N LEU A 127 -16.36 -32.37 -8.48
CA LEU A 127 -16.19 -32.73 -7.06
C LEU A 127 -15.15 -33.87 -6.96
N ALA A 128 -14.08 -33.66 -6.21
CA ALA A 128 -13.08 -34.68 -5.91
C ALA A 128 -13.21 -35.14 -4.44
N PRO A 129 -13.06 -36.44 -4.14
CA PRO A 129 -13.09 -36.93 -2.77
C PRO A 129 -11.86 -36.42 -1.99
N ILE A 130 -12.09 -35.95 -0.77
CA ILE A 130 -11.01 -35.62 0.17
C ILE A 130 -10.55 -36.93 0.81
N ALA A 131 -9.33 -37.35 0.50
CA ALA A 131 -8.76 -38.55 1.10
C ALA A 131 -8.59 -38.37 2.63
N GLY A 132 -9.13 -39.31 3.40
CA GLY A 132 -8.77 -39.47 4.82
C GLY A 132 -9.64 -38.76 5.86
N GLY A 133 -10.81 -38.20 5.51
CA GLY A 133 -11.75 -37.65 6.51
C GLY A 133 -11.23 -36.49 7.35
N THR A 134 -10.11 -35.88 6.94
CA THR A 134 -9.38 -34.80 7.63
C THR A 134 -10.19 -33.51 7.78
N CYS A 135 -11.27 -33.35 6.99
CA CYS A 135 -12.15 -32.18 7.01
C CYS A 135 -13.38 -32.32 7.92
N GLY A 136 -13.45 -33.37 8.75
CA GLY A 136 -14.53 -33.60 9.72
C GLY A 136 -15.90 -33.96 9.10
N ARG A 137 -16.52 -33.04 8.35
CA ARG A 137 -17.88 -33.20 7.77
C ARG A 137 -17.93 -33.19 6.23
N SER A 138 -16.89 -32.71 5.57
CA SER A 138 -16.84 -32.63 4.11
C SER A 138 -16.01 -33.78 3.56
N VAL A 139 -16.63 -34.62 2.72
CA VAL A 139 -15.96 -35.76 2.07
C VAL A 139 -15.54 -35.41 0.65
N PHE A 140 -15.94 -34.24 0.14
CA PHE A 140 -15.69 -33.79 -1.22
C PHE A 140 -15.29 -32.31 -1.26
N ASP A 141 -14.51 -31.96 -2.27
CA ASP A 141 -13.96 -30.64 -2.50
C ASP A 141 -13.99 -30.34 -4.01
N TYR A 142 -14.29 -29.10 -4.39
CA TYR A 142 -14.14 -28.64 -5.78
C TYR A 142 -12.67 -28.37 -6.16
N GLY A 143 -11.73 -28.63 -5.25
CA GLY A 143 -10.31 -28.42 -5.47
C GLY A 143 -9.95 -26.93 -5.52
N VAL A 144 -10.71 -26.09 -4.80
CA VAL A 144 -10.48 -24.65 -4.73
C VAL A 144 -10.56 -24.17 -3.30
N GLN A 145 -9.58 -23.35 -2.94
CA GLN A 145 -9.51 -22.67 -1.66
C GLN A 145 -9.44 -21.18 -1.85
N GLN A 146 -10.29 -20.46 -1.12
CA GLN A 146 -10.18 -19.04 -0.93
C GLN A 146 -9.27 -18.77 0.27
N ILE A 147 -8.17 -18.07 0.04
CA ILE A 147 -7.20 -17.67 1.06
C ILE A 147 -7.27 -16.16 1.21
N THR A 148 -7.59 -15.70 2.41
CA THR A 148 -7.60 -14.27 2.76
C THR A 148 -6.38 -13.98 3.60
N PHE A 149 -5.51 -13.08 3.13
CA PHE A 149 -4.30 -12.68 3.85
C PHE A 149 -4.26 -11.18 4.05
N THR A 150 -3.61 -10.76 5.13
CA THR A 150 -3.39 -9.36 5.47
C THR A 150 -1.90 -9.12 5.61
N LEU A 151 -1.40 -8.16 4.84
CA LEU A 151 -0.03 -7.68 4.93
C LEU A 151 0.05 -6.42 5.78
N ARG A 152 1.18 -6.23 6.47
CA ARG A 152 1.44 -5.03 7.28
C ARG A 152 2.74 -4.34 6.86
N SER A 153 2.71 -3.01 6.74
CA SER A 153 3.91 -2.19 6.51
C SER A 153 4.64 -1.92 7.83
N GLN A 154 5.88 -1.43 7.75
CA GLN A 154 6.63 -1.00 8.94
C GLN A 154 5.97 0.20 9.64
N SER A 155 5.30 1.06 8.88
CA SER A 155 4.52 2.21 9.38
C SER A 155 3.15 1.83 9.96
N GLY A 156 2.76 0.55 9.92
CA GLY A 156 1.51 0.05 10.51
C GLY A 156 0.31 0.06 9.56
N HIS A 157 0.48 0.45 8.31
CA HIS A 157 -0.54 0.31 7.26
C HIS A 157 -0.81 -1.18 7.02
N THR A 158 -2.05 -1.51 6.64
CA THR A 158 -2.42 -2.89 6.35
C THR A 158 -3.19 -3.01 5.04
N LEU A 159 -3.00 -4.13 4.36
CA LEU A 159 -3.71 -4.45 3.12
C LEU A 159 -4.19 -5.90 3.17
N THR A 160 -5.50 -6.09 3.11
CA THR A 160 -6.12 -7.41 3.02
C THR A 160 -6.46 -7.76 1.58
N ARG A 161 -6.13 -8.98 1.15
CA ARG A 161 -6.45 -9.51 -0.17
C ARG A 161 -7.02 -10.92 -0.07
N VAL A 162 -7.83 -11.26 -1.05
CA VAL A 162 -8.37 -12.60 -1.27
C VAL A 162 -7.73 -13.16 -2.53
N VAL A 163 -7.22 -14.38 -2.44
CA VAL A 163 -6.65 -15.13 -3.55
C VAL A 163 -7.24 -16.54 -3.56
N TYR A 164 -7.37 -17.13 -4.74
CA TYR A 164 -7.85 -18.51 -4.88
C TYR A 164 -6.71 -19.43 -5.27
N LYS A 165 -6.51 -20.51 -4.51
CA LYS A 165 -5.63 -21.63 -4.88
C LYS A 165 -6.47 -22.76 -5.44
N ARG A 166 -5.99 -23.39 -6.52
CA ARG A 166 -6.59 -24.60 -7.08
C ARG A 166 -5.73 -25.82 -6.83
N TRP A 167 -6.34 -26.99 -6.86
CA TRP A 167 -5.63 -28.25 -7.01
C TRP A 167 -4.92 -28.26 -8.38
N ASN A 168 -3.60 -28.42 -8.36
CA ASN A 168 -2.80 -28.68 -9.56
C ASN A 168 -2.64 -30.17 -9.82
#